data_AF-X1UEJ0-F1
#
_entry.id   AF-X1UEJ0-F1
#
_cell.length_a   1.000
_cell.length_b   1.000
_cell.length_c   1.000
_cell.angle_alpha   90.00
_cell.angle_beta   90.00
_cell.angle_gamma   90.00
#
_symmetry.space_group_name_H-M   'P 1'
#
loop_
_entity.id
_entity.type
_entity.pdbx_description
1 polymer ?
#
loop_
_entity_poly.entity_id
_entity_poly.type
_entity_poly.pdbx_seq_one_letter_code
_entity_poly.pdbx_strand_id
1 'polypeptide(L)' 'MKIYISADIEGVTGITHWDETEKSKSDYQKFAKQMTDEVKAACEGAIKAGAKEIW' A
#
# COMPACT_ATOMS: atom_id res chain seq x y z
N MET A 1 -19.47 -8.37 5.13
CA MET A 1 -18.17 -9.07 5.11
C MET A 1 -17.11 -8.15 5.68
N LYS A 2 -16.19 -8.70 6.49
CA LYS A 2 -15.05 -8.01 7.07
C LYS A 2 -13.77 -8.57 6.45
N ILE A 3 -12.83 -7.69 6.09
CA ILE A 3 -11.58 -8.04 5.43
C ILE A 3 -10.42 -7.39 6.19
N TYR A 4 -9.28 -8.08 6.26
CA TYR A 4 -8.03 -7.54 6.76
C TYR A 4 -7.04 -7.41 5.59
N ILE A 5 -6.42 -6.24 5.43
CA ILE A 5 -5.41 -5.95 4.42
C ILE A 5 -4.08 -5.69 5.13
N SER A 6 -3.15 -6.63 5.00
CA SER A 6 -1.75 -6.41 5.38
C SER A 6 -1.00 -5.81 4.21
N ALA A 7 -0.22 -4.75 4.48
CA ALA A 7 0.56 -4.06 3.47
C ALA A 7 2.00 -3.91 3.96
N ASP A 8 2.94 -4.15 3.04
CA ASP A 8 4.38 -3.99 3.25
C ASP A 8 5.00 -3.25 2.07
N ILE A 9 6.12 -2.56 2.28
CA ILE A 9 6.60 -1.55 1.31
C ILE A 9 7.43 -2.16 0.18
N GLU A 10 8.21 -3.21 0.42
CA GLU A 10 9.19 -3.79 -0.49
C GLU A 10 8.59 -4.27 -1.83
N GLY A 11 7.30 -4.66 -1.80
CA GLY A 11 6.57 -5.14 -2.97
C GLY A 11 5.80 -4.08 -3.75
N VAL A 12 5.85 -2.82 -3.33
CA VAL A 12 5.11 -1.71 -3.95
C VAL A 12 5.57 -1.50 -5.39
N THR A 13 4.63 -1.22 -6.30
CA THR A 13 4.93 -1.10 -7.73
C THR A 13 6.00 -0.05 -7.98
N GLY A 14 7.06 -0.46 -8.69
CA GLY A 14 8.16 0.42 -9.07
C GLY A 14 9.32 0.46 -8.07
N ILE A 15 9.22 -0.18 -6.90
CA ILE A 15 10.38 -0.41 -6.05
C ILE A 15 11.30 -1.43 -6.72
N THR A 16 12.57 -1.10 -6.78
CA THR A 16 13.66 -1.91 -7.35
C THR A 16 14.92 -1.88 -6.49
N HIS A 17 14.99 -1.02 -5.46
CA HIS A 17 16.14 -0.84 -4.60
C HIS A 17 15.75 -0.60 -3.13
N TRP A 18 16.59 -1.02 -2.17
CA TRP A 18 16.33 -0.90 -0.73
C TRP A 18 16.22 0.55 -0.23
N ASP A 19 16.96 1.48 -0.83
CA ASP A 19 16.85 2.90 -0.48
C ASP A 19 15.43 3.46 -0.66
N GLU A 20 14.60 2.82 -1.48
CA GLU A 20 13.21 3.20 -1.72
C GLU A 20 12.27 2.71 -0.60
N THR A 21 12.72 1.79 0.25
CA THR A 21 11.96 1.19 1.37
C THR A 21 12.41 1.72 2.75
N GLU A 22 13.56 2.38 2.82
CA GLU A 22 14.15 2.89 4.06
C GLU A 22 13.73 4.34 4.38
N LYS A 23 13.03 4.56 5.51
CA LYS A 23 12.53 5.88 5.96
C LYS A 23 13.56 7.00 6.03
N SER A 24 14.84 6.67 6.19
CA SER A 24 15.95 7.64 6.28
C SER A 24 16.42 8.17 4.92
N LYS A 25 15.99 7.54 3.82
CA LYS A 25 16.42 7.87 2.46
C LYS A 25 15.44 8.85 1.80
N SER A 26 15.94 9.63 0.85
CA SER A 26 15.13 10.62 0.12
C SER A 26 14.00 9.97 -0.68
N ASP A 27 14.24 8.78 -1.21
CA ASP A 27 13.37 8.15 -2.20
C ASP A 27 12.13 7.53 -1.56
N TYR A 28 12.22 7.15 -0.27
CA TYR A 28 11.13 6.55 0.52
C TYR A 28 9.80 7.31 0.42
N GLN A 29 9.82 8.64 0.47
CA GLN A 29 8.57 9.43 0.52
C GLN A 29 7.71 9.21 -0.73
N LYS A 30 8.33 9.06 -1.90
CA LYS A 30 7.63 8.77 -3.15
C LYS A 30 6.94 7.41 -3.08
N PHE A 31 7.64 6.38 -2.59
CA PHE A 31 7.12 5.02 -2.57
C PHE A 31 6.17 4.74 -1.41
N ALA A 32 6.33 5.41 -0.27
CA ALA A 32 5.33 5.41 0.80
C ALA A 32 3.99 6.01 0.34
N LYS A 33 4.03 7.06 -0.49
CA LYS A 33 2.84 7.58 -1.15
C LYS A 33 2.24 6.56 -2.12
N GLN A 34 3.06 5.93 -2.95
CA GLN A 34 2.59 4.89 -3.88
C GLN A 34 1.93 3.71 -3.15
N MET A 35 2.55 3.23 -2.06
CA MET A 35 1.99 2.21 -1.18
C MET A 35 0.60 2.60 -0.65
N THR A 36 0.45 3.84 -0.22
CA THR A 36 -0.84 4.37 0.27
C THR A 36 -1.90 4.37 -0.83
N ASP A 37 -1.53 4.77 -2.05
CA ASP A 37 -2.43 4.80 -3.20
C ASP A 37 -2.84 3.37 -3.62
N GLU A 38 -1.94 2.39 -3.54
CA GLU A 38 -2.22 0.97 -3.81
C GLU A 38 -3.15 0.34 -2.77
N VAL A 39 -2.88 0.54 -1.47
CA VAL A 39 -3.76 0.07 -0.39
C VAL A 39 -5.14 0.70 -0.51
N LYS A 40 -5.21 2.00 -0.84
CA LYS A 40 -6.48 2.68 -1.09
C LYS A 40 -7.24 2.04 -2.25
N ALA A 41 -6.58 1.72 -3.36
CA ALA A 41 -7.20 1.05 -4.49
C ALA A 41 -7.74 -0.34 -4.11
N ALA A 42 -7.01 -1.11 -3.30
CA ALA A 42 -7.47 -2.39 -2.77
C ALA A 42 -8.72 -2.23 -1.88
N CYS A 43 -8.72 -1.24 -0.98
CA CYS A 43 -9.89 -0.91 -0.17
C CYS A 43 -11.11 -0.53 -1.02
N GLU A 44 -10.93 0.31 -2.04
CA GLU A 44 -12.01 0.69 -2.95
C GLU A 44 -12.59 -0.52 -3.72
N GLY A 45 -11.72 -1.42 -4.18
CA GLY A 45 -12.12 -2.68 -4.80
C GLY A 45 -12.94 -3.57 -3.84
N ALA A 46 -12.45 -3.73 -2.61
CA ALA A 46 -13.13 -4.50 -1.57
C ALA A 46 -14.52 -3.91 -1.22
N ILE A 47 -14.63 -2.59 -1.10
CA ILE A 47 -15.91 -1.91 -0.85
C ILE A 47 -16.88 -2.14 -2.01
N LYS A 48 -16.42 -2.00 -3.26
CA LYS A 48 -17.23 -2.29 -4.46
C LYS A 48 -17.70 -3.74 -4.50
N ALA A 49 -16.91 -4.67 -3.98
CA ALA A 49 -17.26 -6.08 -3.84
C ALA A 49 -18.16 -6.39 -2.63
N GLY A 50 -18.57 -5.38 -1.84
CA GLY A 50 -19.52 -5.54 -0.73
C GLY A 50 -18.89 -5.70 0.66
N ALA A 51 -17.59 -5.43 0.82
CA ALA A 51 -16.99 -5.30 2.14
C ALA A 51 -17.65 -4.16 2.92
N LYS A 52 -17.90 -4.38 4.23
CA LYS A 52 -18.51 -3.38 5.13
C LYS A 52 -17.57 -2.92 6.24
N GLU A 53 -16.45 -3.63 6.41
CA GLU A 53 -15.42 -3.30 7.37
C GLU A 53 -14.07 -3.77 6.79
N ILE A 54 -13.06 -2.90 6.85
CA ILE A 54 -11.70 -3.16 6.38
C ILE A 54 -10.75 -2.71 7.49
N TRP A 55 -9.81 -3.58 7.83
CA TRP A 55 -8.73 -3.35 8.78
C TRP A 55 -7.38 -3.40 8.08
#